data_AF-A0A1G1E8U3-F1
#
_entry.id   AF-A0A1G1E8U3-F1
#
_cell.length_a   1.000
_cell.length_b   1.000
_cell.length_c   1.000
_cell.angle_alpha   90.00
_cell.angle_beta   90.00
_cell.angle_gamma   90.00
#
_symmetry.space_group_name_H-M   'P 1'
#
loop_
_entity.id
_entity.type
_entity.pdbx_description
1 polymer ?
#
loop_
_entity_poly.entity_id
_entity_poly.type
_entity_poly.pdbx_seq_one_letter_code
_entity_poly.pdbx_strand_id
1 'polypeptide(L)'
;MQDYLKEEVFAEGLTRNVPAFSRFFDALGNTHGELTNYADIARDCGIDSKTVKEYYQILIDTLMAIRIEPFKKKQSRQVITKAVKYYLFDVGVAGCLRKRYLIEEKGSEFGKAFEHFLLMEIVAYRSYKGSDFRVNFWRTKYGLEVGYVIGDGEHGGNSSMTSGAAIY
;
A
#
# COMPACT_ATOMS: atom_id res chain seq x y z
N MET A 1 13.79 -40.75 12.97
CA MET A 1 14.31 -40.72 11.58
C MET A 1 13.27 -40.19 10.59
N GLN A 2 12.00 -40.64 10.64
CA GLN A 2 10.94 -40.06 9.80
C GLN A 2 10.63 -38.59 10.09
N ASP A 3 10.68 -38.15 11.35
CA ASP A 3 10.39 -36.75 11.70
C ASP A 3 11.50 -35.79 11.25
N TYR A 4 12.77 -36.20 11.39
CA TYR A 4 13.92 -35.44 10.89
C TYR A 4 13.85 -35.18 9.38
N LEU A 5 13.55 -36.21 8.58
CA LEU A 5 13.42 -36.06 7.12
C LEU A 5 12.28 -35.11 6.73
N LYS A 6 11.16 -35.13 7.47
CA LYS A 6 10.08 -34.17 7.24
C LYS A 6 10.53 -32.75 7.58
N GLU A 7 11.15 -32.55 8.75
CA GLU A 7 11.65 -31.24 9.18
C GLU A 7 12.67 -30.67 8.19
N GLU A 8 13.58 -31.49 7.68
CA GLU A 8 14.61 -31.07 6.72
C GLU A 8 14.00 -30.70 5.35
N VAL A 9 13.02 -31.48 4.87
CA VAL A 9 12.26 -31.16 3.64
C VAL A 9 11.40 -29.90 3.81
N PHE A 10 10.78 -29.70 4.98
CA PHE A 10 10.03 -28.48 5.27
C PHE A 10 10.93 -27.26 5.38
N ALA A 11 12.08 -27.38 6.05
CA ALA A 11 13.08 -26.32 6.15
C ALA A 11 13.61 -25.93 4.76
N GLU A 12 13.90 -26.92 3.90
CA GLU A 12 14.32 -26.68 2.51
C GLU A 12 13.21 -26.02 1.67
N GLY A 13 11.94 -26.38 1.91
CA GLY A 13 10.79 -25.72 1.30
C GLY A 13 10.68 -24.24 1.70
N LEU A 14 10.94 -23.92 2.97
CA LEU A 14 10.94 -22.55 3.48
C LEU A 14 12.11 -21.73 2.91
N THR A 15 13.32 -22.29 2.87
CA THR A 15 14.52 -21.62 2.36
C THR A 15 14.45 -21.37 0.85
N ARG A 16 13.87 -22.29 0.07
CA ARG A 16 13.67 -22.10 -1.39
C ARG A 16 12.78 -20.91 -1.73
N ASN A 17 11.90 -20.50 -0.82
CA ASN A 17 11.02 -19.36 -1.06
C ASN A 17 11.67 -18.01 -0.69
N VAL A 18 12.76 -18.02 0.08
CA VAL A 18 13.48 -16.81 0.50
C VAL A 18 13.98 -15.96 -0.68
N PRO A 19 14.56 -16.52 -1.76
CA PRO A 19 14.97 -15.71 -2.92
C PRO A 19 13.80 -15.01 -3.61
N ALA A 20 12.65 -15.67 -3.72
CA ALA A 20 11.45 -15.07 -4.33
C ALA A 20 10.88 -13.96 -3.45
N PHE A 21 10.85 -14.17 -2.13
CA PHE A 21 10.43 -13.16 -1.16
C PHE A 21 11.39 -11.96 -1.12
N SER A 22 12.71 -12.19 -1.25
CA SER A 22 13.71 -11.12 -1.36
C SER A 22 13.47 -10.26 -2.60
N ARG A 23 13.26 -10.88 -3.78
CA ARG A 23 12.91 -10.14 -5.00
C ARG A 23 11.60 -9.37 -4.86
N PHE A 24 10.62 -9.95 -4.15
CA PHE A 24 9.39 -9.26 -3.82
C PHE A 24 9.64 -8.02 -2.96
N PHE A 25 10.54 -8.07 -1.98
CA PHE A 25 10.92 -6.90 -1.18
C PHE A 25 11.59 -5.80 -2.03
N ASP A 26 12.45 -6.18 -2.99
CA ASP A 26 13.03 -5.21 -3.93
C ASP A 26 11.95 -4.56 -4.81
N ALA A 27 11.01 -5.35 -5.33
CA ALA A 27 9.87 -4.86 -6.12
C ALA A 27 8.92 -3.99 -5.27
N LEU A 28 8.68 -4.36 -4.01
CA LEU A 28 7.89 -3.61 -3.04
C LEU A 28 8.48 -2.23 -2.80
N GLY A 29 9.80 -2.14 -2.62
CA GLY A 29 10.48 -0.83 -2.52
C GLY A 29 10.09 0.07 -3.69
N ASN A 30 10.19 -0.44 -4.91
CA ASN A 30 9.91 0.31 -6.14
C ASN A 30 8.43 0.62 -6.39
N THR A 31 7.52 -0.16 -5.82
CA THR A 31 6.06 -0.02 -6.04
C THR A 31 5.28 0.52 -4.85
N HIS A 32 5.94 0.70 -3.71
CA HIS A 32 5.40 1.31 -2.51
C HIS A 32 4.81 2.70 -2.79
N GLY A 33 3.59 2.94 -2.33
CA GLY A 33 2.87 4.20 -2.52
C GLY A 33 2.39 4.43 -3.97
N GLU A 34 2.65 3.48 -4.87
CA GLU A 34 2.23 3.52 -6.26
C GLU A 34 1.08 2.54 -6.51
N LEU A 35 0.40 2.69 -7.65
CA LEU A 35 -0.63 1.72 -8.06
C LEU A 35 0.02 0.34 -8.30
N THR A 36 -0.48 -0.65 -7.58
CA THR A 36 0.09 -2.01 -7.61
C THR A 36 -0.42 -2.78 -8.82
N ASN A 37 0.52 -3.23 -9.66
CA ASN A 37 0.26 -4.24 -10.69
C ASN A 37 0.85 -5.59 -10.26
N TYR A 38 0.01 -6.48 -9.75
CA TYR A 38 0.43 -7.80 -9.30
C TYR A 38 1.10 -8.64 -10.38
N ALA A 39 0.70 -8.49 -11.66
CA ALA A 39 1.25 -9.27 -12.75
C ALA A 39 2.69 -8.85 -13.10
N ASP A 40 3.00 -7.57 -13.00
CA ASP A 40 4.36 -7.08 -13.25
C ASP A 40 5.29 -7.49 -12.11
N ILE A 41 4.85 -7.33 -10.85
CA ILE A 41 5.62 -7.78 -9.68
C ILE A 41 5.86 -9.30 -9.74
N ALA A 42 4.85 -10.08 -10.12
CA ALA A 42 4.95 -11.53 -10.27
C ALA A 42 6.02 -11.91 -11.32
N ARG A 43 6.02 -11.23 -12.47
CA ARG A 43 7.02 -11.42 -13.53
C ARG A 43 8.43 -11.12 -13.03
N ASP A 44 8.63 -10.01 -12.34
CA ASP A 44 9.95 -9.59 -11.82
C ASP A 44 10.45 -10.55 -10.73
N CYS A 45 9.54 -11.11 -9.93
CA CYS A 45 9.86 -12.05 -8.87
C CYS A 45 10.00 -13.50 -9.35
N GLY A 46 9.52 -13.84 -10.55
CA GLY A 46 9.51 -15.21 -11.08
C GLY A 46 8.52 -16.12 -10.35
N ILE A 47 7.41 -15.58 -9.88
CA ILE A 47 6.33 -16.29 -9.16
C ILE A 47 4.98 -15.93 -9.79
N ASP A 48 3.89 -16.54 -9.33
CA ASP A 48 2.56 -16.18 -9.80
C ASP A 48 1.94 -15.01 -9.01
N SER A 49 0.97 -14.34 -9.62
CA SER A 49 0.28 -13.18 -9.03
C SER A 49 -0.52 -13.51 -7.76
N LYS A 50 -0.87 -14.77 -7.52
CA LYS A 50 -1.53 -15.19 -6.28
C LYS A 50 -0.52 -15.21 -5.14
N THR A 51 0.69 -15.74 -5.36
CA THR A 51 1.77 -15.67 -4.36
C THR A 51 2.15 -14.22 -4.02
N VAL A 52 2.21 -13.31 -5.00
CA VAL A 52 2.46 -11.88 -4.71
C VAL A 52 1.37 -11.30 -3.79
N LYS A 53 0.10 -11.64 -4.03
CA LYS A 53 -1.00 -11.19 -3.16
C LYS A 53 -0.89 -11.78 -1.75
N GLU A 54 -0.49 -13.04 -1.63
CA GLU A 54 -0.23 -13.69 -0.34
C GLU A 54 0.93 -12.98 0.40
N TYR A 55 1.98 -12.56 -0.30
CA TYR A 55 3.06 -11.77 0.31
C TYR A 55 2.60 -10.41 0.80
N TYR A 56 1.80 -9.68 0.03
CA TYR A 56 1.17 -8.45 0.53
C TYR A 56 0.26 -8.72 1.73
N GLN A 57 -0.49 -9.83 1.73
CA GLN A 57 -1.35 -10.19 2.85
C GLN A 57 -0.53 -10.48 4.10
N ILE A 58 0.60 -11.20 3.99
CA ILE A 58 1.54 -11.40 5.09
C ILE A 58 1.99 -10.06 5.66
N LEU A 59 2.37 -9.09 4.81
CA LEU A 59 2.80 -7.77 5.29
C LEU A 59 1.68 -7.00 5.99
N ILE A 60 0.42 -7.15 5.55
CA ILE A 60 -0.73 -6.54 6.23
C ILE A 60 -0.94 -7.19 7.59
N ASP A 61 -0.94 -8.53 7.64
CA ASP A 61 -1.21 -9.31 8.86
C ASP A 61 -0.11 -9.11 9.91
N THR A 62 1.13 -8.88 9.48
CA THR A 62 2.27 -8.55 10.34
C THR A 62 2.41 -7.05 10.61
N LEU A 63 1.44 -6.22 10.17
CA LEU A 63 1.44 -4.76 10.31
C LEU A 63 2.65 -4.06 9.67
N MET A 64 3.34 -4.72 8.74
CA MET A 64 4.44 -4.16 7.97
C MET A 64 3.97 -3.33 6.77
N ALA A 65 2.71 -3.48 6.34
CA ALA A 65 2.13 -2.69 5.27
C ALA A 65 0.67 -2.31 5.51
N ILE A 66 0.26 -1.19 4.89
CA ILE A 66 -1.09 -0.64 4.89
C ILE A 66 -1.61 -0.65 3.45
N ARG A 67 -2.79 -1.24 3.24
CA ARG A 67 -3.48 -1.25 1.96
C ARG A 67 -4.42 -0.04 1.85
N ILE A 68 -4.23 0.77 0.81
CA ILE A 68 -5.13 1.89 0.49
C ILE A 68 -5.91 1.56 -0.78
N GLU A 69 -7.23 1.51 -0.64
CA GLU A 69 -8.14 1.23 -1.75
C GLU A 69 -8.58 2.52 -2.46
N PRO A 70 -8.88 2.46 -3.77
CA PRO A 70 -9.44 3.60 -4.47
C PRO A 70 -10.85 3.90 -3.96
N PHE A 71 -11.17 5.18 -3.79
CA PHE A 71 -12.49 5.64 -3.36
C PHE A 71 -13.55 5.30 -4.42
N LYS A 72 -14.59 4.53 -4.06
CA LYS A 72 -15.68 4.15 -4.97
C LYS A 72 -16.94 4.97 -4.69
N LYS A 73 -17.29 5.92 -5.56
CA LYS A 73 -18.59 6.60 -5.50
C LYS A 73 -19.64 5.78 -6.25
N LYS A 74 -20.73 5.36 -5.57
CA LYS A 74 -21.82 4.52 -6.11
C LYS A 74 -22.38 4.95 -7.49
N GLN A 75 -22.26 6.21 -7.89
CA GLN A 75 -22.85 6.75 -9.12
C GLN A 75 -21.86 7.23 -10.20
N SER A 76 -20.54 7.22 -9.97
CA SER A 76 -19.60 7.78 -10.95
C SER A 76 -18.95 6.71 -11.82
N ARG A 77 -19.39 6.60 -13.09
CA ARG A 77 -18.72 5.82 -14.15
C ARG A 77 -17.31 6.33 -14.48
N GLN A 78 -16.86 7.43 -13.86
CA GLN A 78 -15.56 8.04 -14.09
C GLN A 78 -14.43 7.49 -13.18
N VAL A 79 -14.76 6.72 -12.14
CA VAL A 79 -13.77 6.11 -11.23
C VAL A 79 -13.59 4.64 -11.59
N ILE A 80 -12.68 4.32 -12.52
CA ILE A 80 -12.52 2.96 -13.07
C ILE A 80 -11.38 2.17 -12.44
N THR A 81 -10.45 2.80 -11.72
CA THR A 81 -9.26 2.09 -11.26
C THR A 81 -9.58 1.20 -10.06
N LYS A 82 -9.40 -0.12 -10.23
CA LYS A 82 -9.48 -1.12 -9.15
C LYS A 82 -8.13 -1.38 -8.46
N ALA A 83 -7.05 -0.85 -9.03
CA ALA A 83 -5.71 -1.02 -8.46
C ALA A 83 -5.65 -0.36 -7.07
N VAL A 84 -4.99 -1.04 -6.14
CA VAL A 84 -4.74 -0.58 -4.78
C VAL A 84 -3.33 -0.03 -4.68
N LYS A 85 -3.06 0.73 -3.63
CA LYS A 85 -1.71 1.10 -3.22
C LYS A 85 -1.34 0.36 -1.93
N TYR A 86 -0.06 0.04 -1.76
CA TYR A 86 0.47 -0.45 -0.50
C TYR A 86 1.54 0.51 0.00
N TYR A 87 1.41 0.90 1.27
CA TYR A 87 2.42 1.69 1.98
C TYR A 87 3.07 0.82 3.05
N LEU A 88 4.37 1.00 3.28
CA LEU A 88 5.08 0.38 4.39
C LEU A 88 4.69 1.11 5.67
N PHE A 89 4.85 0.43 6.79
CA PHE A 89 4.49 0.97 8.10
C PHE A 89 5.32 2.18 8.54
N ASP A 90 6.47 2.44 7.90
CA ASP A 90 7.38 3.52 8.27
C ASP A 90 8.03 4.19 7.03
N VAL A 91 8.12 5.52 7.06
CA VAL A 91 8.64 6.35 5.96
C VAL A 91 10.15 6.19 5.78
N GLY A 92 10.88 6.02 6.89
CA GLY A 92 12.32 5.79 6.91
C GLY A 92 12.68 4.40 6.39
N VAL A 93 11.93 3.37 6.79
CA VAL A 93 12.06 2.00 6.25
C VAL A 93 11.79 2.00 4.74
N ALA A 94 10.73 2.65 4.29
CA ALA A 94 10.45 2.81 2.86
C ALA A 94 11.57 3.56 2.14
N GLY A 95 12.11 4.62 2.76
CA GLY A 95 13.24 5.38 2.22
C GLY A 95 14.51 4.53 2.08
N CYS A 96 14.82 3.72 3.08
CA CYS A 96 15.97 2.81 3.08
C CYS A 96 15.84 1.76 1.97
N LEU A 97 14.68 1.10 1.88
CA LEU A 97 14.41 0.09 0.84
C LEU A 97 14.49 0.69 -0.57
N ARG A 98 14.07 1.95 -0.71
CA ARG A 98 14.15 2.72 -1.95
C ARG A 98 15.53 3.31 -2.26
N LYS A 99 16.47 3.24 -1.31
CA LYS A 99 17.74 3.97 -1.37
C LYS A 99 17.51 5.47 -1.67
N ARG A 100 16.44 6.03 -1.09
CA ARG A 100 16.01 7.40 -1.30
C ARG A 100 16.77 8.32 -0.35
N TYR A 101 17.42 9.34 -0.92
CA TYR A 101 18.10 10.40 -0.18
C TYR A 101 17.41 11.73 -0.45
N LEU A 102 16.85 12.33 0.59
CA LEU A 102 16.14 13.61 0.50
C LEU A 102 17.11 14.71 0.93
N ILE A 103 17.68 15.42 -0.05
CA ILE A 103 18.62 16.53 0.19
C ILE A 103 17.85 17.83 0.46
N GLU A 104 16.66 17.96 -0.11
CA GLU A 104 15.83 19.15 -0.02
C GLU A 104 14.35 18.78 0.13
N GLU A 105 13.56 19.66 0.73
CA GLU A 105 12.11 19.49 0.93
C GLU A 105 11.31 19.83 -0.33
N LYS A 106 11.77 19.36 -1.49
CA LYS A 106 11.15 19.63 -2.80
C LYS A 106 11.31 18.48 -3.78
N GLY A 107 10.45 18.50 -4.80
CA GLY A 107 10.48 17.52 -5.89
C GLY A 107 9.69 16.25 -5.60
N SER A 108 9.66 15.35 -6.59
CA SER A 108 8.75 14.20 -6.58
C SER A 108 9.03 13.21 -5.44
N GLU A 109 10.30 12.91 -5.18
CA GLU A 109 10.66 11.92 -4.15
C GLU A 109 10.38 12.42 -2.72
N PHE A 110 10.55 13.73 -2.48
CA PHE A 110 10.11 14.36 -1.24
C PHE A 110 8.58 14.34 -1.13
N GLY A 111 7.87 14.71 -2.20
CA GLY A 111 6.41 14.67 -2.24
C GLY A 111 5.85 13.28 -1.90
N LYS A 112 6.44 12.22 -2.45
CA LYS A 112 6.07 10.83 -2.11
C LYS A 112 6.38 10.47 -0.66
N ALA A 113 7.49 10.97 -0.10
CA ALA A 113 7.83 10.78 1.31
C ALA A 113 6.82 11.48 2.22
N PHE A 114 6.45 12.70 1.86
CA PHE A 114 5.52 13.53 2.60
C PHE A 114 4.10 12.97 2.55
N GLU A 115 3.64 12.51 1.38
CA GLU A 115 2.37 11.81 1.23
C GLU A 115 2.31 10.55 2.11
N HIS A 116 3.41 9.79 2.17
CA HIS A 116 3.51 8.63 3.05
C HIS A 116 3.50 9.04 4.53
N PHE A 117 4.23 10.07 4.91
CA PHE A 117 4.23 10.62 6.27
C PHE A 117 2.83 11.04 6.71
N LEU A 118 2.11 11.78 5.88
CA LEU A 118 0.73 12.19 6.15
C LEU A 118 -0.20 10.99 6.36
N LEU A 119 -0.02 9.90 5.61
CA LEU A 119 -0.78 8.67 5.84
C LEU A 119 -0.51 8.08 7.22
N MET A 120 0.75 8.08 7.67
CA MET A 120 1.09 7.57 9.01
C MET A 120 0.40 8.40 10.10
N GLU A 121 0.38 9.72 9.95
CA GLU A 121 -0.33 10.62 10.88
C GLU A 121 -1.84 10.37 10.88
N ILE A 122 -2.47 10.18 9.72
CA ILE A 122 -3.90 9.87 9.62
C ILE A 122 -4.22 8.53 10.30
N VAL A 123 -3.40 7.50 10.09
CA VAL A 123 -3.59 6.18 10.69
C VAL A 123 -3.40 6.23 12.21
N ALA A 124 -2.40 6.97 12.69
CA ALA A 124 -2.18 7.20 14.12
C ALA A 124 -3.36 7.95 14.75
N TYR A 125 -3.82 9.04 14.12
CA TYR A 125 -4.98 9.80 14.58
C TYR A 125 -6.24 8.94 14.68
N ARG A 126 -6.49 8.10 13.65
CA ARG A 126 -7.61 7.15 13.65
C ARG A 126 -7.56 6.22 14.86
N SER A 127 -6.38 5.68 15.16
CA SER A 127 -6.14 4.82 16.33
C SER A 127 -6.39 5.57 17.64
N TYR A 128 -5.83 6.78 17.80
CA TYR A 128 -5.99 7.59 19.01
C TYR A 128 -7.44 7.99 19.30
N LYS A 129 -8.25 8.19 18.26
CA LYS A 129 -9.67 8.54 18.40
C LYS A 129 -10.59 7.33 18.52
N GLY A 130 -10.08 6.11 18.41
CA GLY A 130 -10.90 4.89 18.35
C GLY A 130 -11.97 4.96 17.25
N SER A 131 -11.70 5.71 16.18
CA SER A 131 -12.63 5.90 15.06
C SER A 131 -12.32 4.89 13.97
N ASP A 132 -13.33 4.39 13.25
CA ASP A 132 -13.12 3.37 12.20
C ASP A 132 -13.35 3.92 10.78
N PHE A 133 -12.98 5.18 10.54
CA PHE A 133 -13.14 5.76 9.21
C PHE A 133 -12.15 5.13 8.21
N ARG A 134 -12.61 5.01 6.97
CA ARG A 134 -11.78 4.53 5.86
C ARG A 134 -10.89 5.64 5.32
N VAL A 135 -9.67 5.25 4.96
CA VAL A 135 -8.72 6.09 4.22
C VAL A 135 -8.61 5.50 2.83
N ASN A 136 -8.97 6.30 1.82
CA ASN A 136 -8.92 5.92 0.42
C ASN A 136 -8.12 6.95 -0.36
N PHE A 137 -7.69 6.62 -1.57
CA PHE A 137 -7.18 7.61 -2.52
C PHE A 137 -8.21 7.83 -3.64
N TRP A 138 -8.20 8.98 -4.29
CA TRP A 138 -9.06 9.22 -5.45
C TRP A 138 -8.25 9.45 -6.71
N ARG A 139 -8.63 8.79 -7.80
CA ARG A 139 -7.94 8.91 -9.08
C ARG A 139 -8.94 8.91 -10.23
N THR A 140 -8.74 9.80 -11.19
CA THR A 140 -9.47 9.84 -12.45
C THR A 140 -8.95 8.81 -13.44
N LYS A 141 -9.73 8.50 -14.50
CA LYS A 141 -9.24 7.69 -15.64
C LYS A 141 -8.05 8.31 -16.35
N TYR A 142 -7.96 9.64 -16.35
CA TYR A 142 -6.92 10.39 -17.03
C TYR A 142 -5.64 10.52 -16.19
N GLY A 143 -5.59 9.87 -15.03
CA GLY A 143 -4.39 9.77 -14.20
C GLY A 143 -4.21 10.87 -13.15
N LEU A 144 -5.10 11.87 -13.10
CA LEU A 144 -5.12 12.85 -12.00
C LEU A 144 -5.49 12.15 -10.69
N GLU A 145 -4.69 12.35 -9.66
CA GLU A 145 -4.81 11.71 -8.35
C GLU A 145 -4.89 12.77 -7.24
N VAL A 146 -5.72 12.51 -6.24
CA VAL A 146 -5.80 13.24 -4.97
C VAL A 146 -5.35 12.27 -3.88
N GLY A 147 -4.39 12.71 -3.05
CA GLY A 147 -3.64 11.88 -2.10
C GLY A 147 -4.56 11.01 -1.25
N TYR A 148 -5.35 11.62 -0.37
CA TYR A 148 -6.26 10.87 0.50
C TYR A 148 -7.65 11.50 0.60
N VAL A 149 -8.65 10.62 0.73
CA VAL A 149 -10.06 10.91 0.98
C VAL A 149 -10.46 10.15 2.25
N ILE A 150 -11.02 10.88 3.20
CA ILE A 150 -11.44 10.37 4.51
C ILE A 150 -12.97 10.44 4.61
N GLY A 151 -13.61 9.36 5.07
CA GLY A 151 -15.01 9.36 5.49
C GLY A 151 -15.89 8.28 4.84
N ASP A 152 -17.09 8.09 5.41
CA ASP A 152 -18.14 7.24 4.86
C ASP A 152 -19.07 8.09 3.97
N GLY A 153 -19.27 7.66 2.74
CA GLY A 153 -20.05 8.39 1.73
C GLY A 153 -21.57 8.50 1.98
N GLU A 154 -22.03 8.55 3.23
CA GLU A 154 -23.43 8.63 3.64
C GLU A 154 -23.76 9.94 4.36
N HIS A 155 -23.63 11.08 3.67
CA HIS A 155 -24.43 12.27 3.99
C HIS A 155 -25.16 12.72 2.71
N GLY A 156 -26.29 12.05 2.45
CA GLY A 156 -27.31 12.51 1.53
C GLY A 156 -28.20 13.53 2.24
N GLY A 157 -27.95 14.81 2.02
CA GLY A 157 -28.81 15.88 2.49
C GLY A 157 -28.14 17.23 2.39
N ASN A 158 -28.58 18.04 1.43
CA ASN A 158 -28.35 19.49 1.19
C ASN A 158 -27.69 20.32 2.31
N SER A 159 -26.47 19.96 2.67
CA SER A 159 -25.60 20.72 3.54
C SER A 159 -24.19 20.48 3.03
N SER A 160 -23.54 21.59 2.70
CA SER A 160 -22.09 21.78 2.54
C SER A 160 -21.26 20.51 2.60
N MET A 161 -20.48 20.23 1.54
CA MET A 161 -19.24 19.47 1.62
C MET A 161 -18.59 19.73 2.99
N THR A 162 -18.79 18.85 3.96
CA THR A 162 -18.05 18.86 5.21
C THR A 162 -16.70 18.30 4.82
N SER A 163 -15.85 19.23 4.35
CA SER A 163 -14.41 19.13 4.21
C SER A 163 -13.90 17.68 4.18
N GLY A 164 -14.11 17.01 3.05
CA GLY A 164 -13.17 15.97 2.67
C GLY A 164 -11.88 16.73 2.43
N ALA A 165 -11.03 16.84 3.45
CA ALA A 165 -9.74 17.48 3.33
C ALA A 165 -8.94 16.66 2.31
N ALA A 166 -8.99 17.08 1.06
CA ALA A 166 -7.99 16.73 0.07
C ALA A 166 -6.70 17.37 0.59
N ILE A 167 -5.90 16.58 1.29
CA ILE A 167 -4.56 17.02 1.67
C ILE A 167 -3.74 16.94 0.38
N TYR A 168 -3.34 18.11 -0.12
CA TYR A 168 -2.46 18.30 -1.27
C TYR A 168 -1.01 18.37 -0.83
#